data_AF-A0A926GUJ8-F1
#
_entry.id   AF-A0A926GUJ8-F1
#
_cell.length_a   1.000
_cell.length_b   1.000
_cell.length_c   1.000
_cell.angle_alpha   90.00
_cell.angle_beta   90.00
_cell.angle_gamma   90.00
#
_symmetry.space_group_name_H-M   'P 1'
#
loop_
_entity.id
_entity.type
_entity.pdbx_description
1 polymer ?
#
loop_
_entity_poly.entity_id
_entity_poly.type
_entity_poly.pdbx_seq_one_letter_code
_entity_poly.pdbx_strand_id
1 'polypeptide(L)'
;MFDWLKGFNKHKPDTLGTVPVYDIPTKKIIRIPAAELAPGMIQARINGIEEVVWVDAGQLSEGNIKHPPFAAERHRELEAMYATLSEVYPISFAEWEEGFRRDQNPANEIAIWKHIADVYERFALRDNQTSPARRKDYFRLILTCSNSPRQNIWQVTQLETLSRAEAEPVVAAFYNKEE
;
A
#
# COMPACT_ATOMS: atom_id res chain seq x y z
N MET A 1 -21.99 -2.91 8.88
CA MET A 1 -21.57 -1.69 9.61
C MET A 1 -20.20 -2.00 10.23
N PHE A 2 -19.15 -1.43 9.63
CA PHE A 2 -17.69 -1.49 9.85
C PHE A 2 -17.05 -2.30 10.99
N ASP A 3 -15.95 -3.01 10.67
CA ASP A 3 -14.94 -3.43 11.66
C ASP A 3 -13.47 -3.54 11.17
N TRP A 4 -13.07 -2.71 10.20
CA TRP A 4 -11.64 -2.45 9.91
C TRP A 4 -11.28 -0.94 9.94
N LEU A 5 -12.26 -0.07 10.21
CA LEU A 5 -12.06 1.37 10.45
C LEU A 5 -11.95 1.74 11.94
N LYS A 6 -12.02 0.78 12.87
CA LYS A 6 -11.82 1.03 14.31
C LYS A 6 -10.37 0.93 14.77
N GLY A 7 -9.44 1.37 13.91
CA GLY A 7 -8.01 1.48 14.20
C GLY A 7 -7.45 2.90 14.09
N PHE A 8 -8.24 3.87 13.61
CA PHE A 8 -7.88 5.29 13.74
C PHE A 8 -8.19 5.75 15.16
N ASN A 9 -7.53 5.12 16.14
CA ASN A 9 -7.51 5.69 17.47
C ASN A 9 -6.79 7.03 17.35
N LYS A 10 -7.40 8.06 17.94
CA LYS A 10 -6.82 9.39 18.12
C LYS A 10 -5.59 9.26 19.02
N HIS A 11 -4.48 8.78 18.49
CA HIS A 11 -3.19 9.06 19.10
C HIS A 11 -2.84 10.47 18.68
N LYS A 12 -2.87 11.37 19.68
CA LYS A 12 -2.14 12.63 19.59
C LYS A 12 -0.76 12.34 19.00
N PRO A 13 -0.25 13.17 18.08
CA PRO A 13 1.08 12.99 17.55
C PRO A 13 2.05 13.13 18.72
N ASP A 14 2.55 12.00 19.22
CA ASP A 14 3.70 12.00 20.10
C ASP A 14 4.90 12.21 19.18
N THR A 15 5.31 13.46 19.03
CA THR A 15 6.36 13.87 18.09
C THR A 15 7.77 13.38 18.49
N LEU A 16 7.84 12.42 19.44
CA LEU A 16 9.03 11.70 19.88
C LEU A 16 8.79 10.18 20.08
N GLY A 17 7.66 9.64 19.59
CA GLY A 17 7.23 8.27 19.89
C GLY A 17 8.06 7.17 19.20
N THR A 18 8.32 6.08 19.92
CA THR A 18 8.85 4.84 19.34
C THR A 18 7.72 4.01 18.73
N VAL A 19 7.98 3.36 17.60
CA VAL A 19 7.07 2.43 16.93
C VAL A 19 7.57 0.98 17.05
N PRO A 20 6.67 -0.01 17.17
CA PRO A 20 7.06 -1.41 17.14
C PRO A 20 7.45 -1.83 15.72
N VAL A 21 8.61 -2.46 15.57
CA VAL A 21 9.10 -3.09 14.33
C VAL A 21 9.25 -4.58 14.60
N TYR A 22 8.68 -5.39 13.74
CA TYR A 22 8.88 -6.83 13.76
C TYR A 22 10.08 -7.20 12.91
N ASP A 23 11.13 -7.68 13.56
CA ASP A 23 12.33 -8.18 12.92
C ASP A 23 12.13 -9.64 12.51
N ILE A 24 11.96 -9.87 11.20
CA ILE A 24 11.65 -11.21 10.65
C ILE A 24 12.76 -12.24 10.96
N PRO A 25 14.06 -11.93 10.79
CA PRO A 25 15.14 -12.85 11.13
C PRO A 25 15.12 -13.34 12.59
N THR A 26 14.94 -12.44 13.56
CA THR A 26 14.96 -12.83 14.98
C THR A 26 13.58 -13.17 15.55
N LYS A 27 12.50 -12.89 14.81
CA LYS A 27 11.10 -13.03 15.23
C LYS A 27 10.79 -12.25 16.51
N LYS A 28 11.39 -11.07 16.67
CA LYS A 28 11.21 -10.21 17.83
C LYS A 28 10.57 -8.89 17.44
N ILE A 29 9.80 -8.33 18.35
CA ILE A 29 9.35 -6.95 18.27
C ILE A 29 10.40 -6.09 18.97
N ILE A 30 10.99 -5.16 18.21
CA ILE A 30 11.83 -4.09 18.74
C ILE A 30 11.07 -2.77 18.66
N ARG A 31 11.42 -1.78 19.47
CA ARG A 31 10.87 -0.43 19.37
C ARG A 31 11.96 0.52 18.91
N ILE A 32 11.69 1.25 17.82
CA ILE A 32 12.61 2.26 17.26
C ILE A 32 11.90 3.62 17.21
N PRO A 33 12.61 4.76 17.26
CA PRO A 33 12.02 6.05 16.94
C PRO A 33 11.30 6.02 15.58
N ALA A 34 10.12 6.63 15.48
CA ALA A 34 9.37 6.66 14.20
C ALA A 34 10.18 7.32 13.05
N ALA A 35 11.11 8.20 13.39
CA ALA A 35 12.02 8.84 12.43
C ALA A 35 13.08 7.89 11.84
N GLU A 36 13.29 6.73 12.45
CA GLU A 36 14.21 5.68 11.97
C GLU A 36 13.53 4.65 11.06
N LEU A 37 12.24 4.81 10.76
CA LEU A 37 11.58 4.00 9.73
C LEU A 37 12.27 4.22 8.38
N ALA A 38 12.54 3.11 7.69
CA ALA A 38 13.24 3.12 6.41
C ALA A 38 12.26 3.06 5.22
N PRO A 39 12.68 3.52 4.03
CA PRO A 39 11.93 3.30 2.81
C PRO A 39 11.58 1.83 2.60
N GLY A 40 10.33 1.56 2.19
CA GLY A 40 9.85 0.19 1.96
C GLY A 40 9.33 -0.53 3.21
N MET A 41 9.40 0.09 4.40
CA MET A 41 8.70 -0.42 5.56
C MET A 41 7.19 -0.18 5.44
N ILE A 42 6.41 -1.18 5.87
CA ILE A 42 4.94 -1.14 5.85
C ILE A 42 4.36 -1.51 7.21
N GLN A 43 3.11 -1.09 7.47
CA GLN A 43 2.37 -1.59 8.62
C GLN A 43 1.72 -2.94 8.30
N ALA A 44 1.89 -3.91 9.19
CA ALA A 44 1.33 -5.24 9.06
C ALA A 44 0.71 -5.73 10.38
N ARG A 45 -0.32 -6.58 10.26
CA ARG A 45 -0.83 -7.39 11.36
C ARG A 45 -0.31 -8.81 11.20
N ILE A 46 0.48 -9.25 12.17
CA ILE A 46 1.10 -10.58 12.16
C ILE A 46 0.31 -11.50 13.10
N ASN A 47 0.01 -12.71 12.64
CA ASN A 47 -0.69 -13.70 13.45
C ASN A 47 0.09 -14.00 14.73
N GLY A 48 -0.59 -13.88 15.88
CA GLY A 48 0.03 -14.05 17.20
C GLY A 48 0.64 -12.76 17.79
N ILE A 49 0.56 -11.64 17.08
CA ILE A 49 0.94 -10.32 17.58
C ILE A 49 -0.31 -9.44 17.65
N GLU A 50 -0.63 -8.93 18.84
CA GLU A 50 -1.83 -8.12 19.07
C GLU A 50 -1.76 -6.73 18.43
N GLU A 51 -0.59 -6.09 18.52
CA GLU A 51 -0.35 -4.75 17.98
C GLU A 51 -0.04 -4.77 16.47
N VAL A 52 -0.35 -3.67 15.78
CA VAL A 52 0.13 -3.44 14.40
C VAL A 52 1.60 -3.07 14.48
N VAL A 53 2.42 -3.73 13.67
CA VAL A 53 3.88 -3.57 13.67
C VAL A 53 4.35 -3.06 12.31
N TRP A 54 5.48 -2.39 12.31
CA TRP A 54 6.22 -2.09 11.08
C TRP A 54 7.08 -3.28 10.69
N VAL A 55 7.21 -3.53 9.40
CA VAL A 55 8.02 -4.62 8.86
C VAL A 55 8.64 -4.17 7.53
N ASP A 56 9.84 -4.68 7.24
CA ASP A 56 10.46 -4.55 5.93
C ASP A 56 9.70 -5.43 4.93
N ALA A 57 9.02 -4.80 3.95
CA ALA A 57 8.25 -5.52 2.94
C ALA A 57 9.13 -6.46 2.09
N GLY A 58 10.41 -6.14 1.91
CA GLY A 58 11.35 -6.95 1.12
C GLY A 58 11.71 -8.28 1.78
N GLN A 59 11.39 -8.46 3.06
CA GLN A 59 11.64 -9.69 3.81
C GLN A 59 10.39 -10.58 3.92
N LEU A 60 9.24 -10.12 3.41
CA LEU A 60 8.01 -10.90 3.43
C LEU A 60 8.04 -11.99 2.36
N SER A 61 7.53 -13.16 2.72
CA SER A 61 7.26 -14.26 1.80
C SER A 61 5.78 -14.34 1.49
N GLU A 62 5.44 -14.71 0.26
CA GLU A 62 4.04 -14.98 -0.11
C GLU A 62 3.41 -16.09 0.75
N GLY A 63 2.12 -15.93 1.02
CA GLY A 63 1.32 -16.96 1.68
C GLY A 63 0.81 -18.03 0.72
N ASN A 64 0.26 -19.11 1.27
CA ASN A 64 -0.44 -20.13 0.48
C ASN A 64 -1.70 -19.56 -0.20
N ILE A 65 -2.09 -20.16 -1.33
CA ILE A 65 -3.38 -19.89 -1.97
C ILE A 65 -4.50 -20.32 -1.01
N LYS A 66 -5.47 -19.44 -0.77
CA LYS A 66 -6.61 -19.66 0.13
C LYS A 66 -7.94 -19.75 -0.60
N HIS A 67 -8.04 -19.10 -1.76
CA HIS A 67 -9.30 -18.95 -2.49
C HIS A 67 -9.26 -19.69 -3.84
N PRO A 68 -10.41 -20.21 -4.32
CA PRO A 68 -10.52 -20.72 -5.67
C PRO A 68 -10.32 -19.60 -6.71
N PRO A 69 -10.13 -19.94 -8.00
CA PRO A 69 -10.16 -18.97 -9.08
C PRO A 69 -11.44 -18.12 -9.06
N PHE A 70 -11.36 -16.87 -9.50
CA PHE A 70 -12.50 -15.96 -9.52
C PHE A 70 -13.48 -16.26 -10.66
N ALA A 71 -14.74 -15.87 -10.45
CA ALA A 71 -15.77 -15.92 -11.49
C ALA A 71 -15.56 -14.81 -12.53
N ALA A 72 -16.16 -14.99 -13.71
CA ALA A 72 -15.99 -14.11 -14.86
C ALA A 72 -16.37 -12.64 -14.59
N GLU A 73 -17.35 -12.35 -13.72
CA GLU A 73 -17.66 -10.96 -13.39
C GLU A 73 -16.51 -10.26 -12.68
N ARG A 74 -15.85 -10.97 -11.74
CA ARG A 74 -14.73 -10.44 -10.99
C ARG A 74 -13.48 -10.30 -11.85
N HIS A 75 -13.28 -11.18 -12.84
CA HIS A 75 -12.18 -11.02 -13.81
C HIS A 75 -12.24 -9.68 -14.54
N ARG A 76 -13.42 -9.20 -14.94
CA ARG A 76 -13.53 -7.90 -15.61
C ARG A 76 -13.08 -6.72 -14.74
N GLU A 77 -13.35 -6.78 -13.44
CA GLU A 77 -12.87 -5.78 -12.48
C GLU A 77 -11.35 -5.81 -12.36
N LEU A 78 -10.76 -7.02 -12.31
CA LEU A 78 -9.32 -7.20 -12.29
C LEU A 78 -8.65 -6.72 -13.58
N GLU A 79 -9.26 -6.99 -14.74
CA GLU A 79 -8.74 -6.60 -16.06
C GLU A 79 -8.63 -5.08 -16.19
N ALA A 80 -9.61 -4.33 -15.67
CA ALA A 80 -9.57 -2.88 -15.67
C ALA A 80 -8.40 -2.35 -14.82
N MET A 81 -8.21 -2.87 -13.60
CA MET A 81 -7.07 -2.48 -12.76
C MET A 81 -5.73 -2.87 -13.39
N TYR A 82 -5.66 -4.07 -13.96
CA TYR A 82 -4.48 -4.57 -14.64
C TYR A 82 -4.06 -3.68 -15.82
N ALA A 83 -5.02 -3.31 -16.67
CA ALA A 83 -4.77 -2.42 -17.80
C ALA A 83 -4.17 -1.08 -17.32
N THR A 84 -4.71 -0.49 -16.25
CA THR A 84 -4.25 0.78 -15.68
C THR A 84 -2.84 0.69 -15.08
N LEU A 85 -2.50 -0.42 -14.42
CA LEU A 85 -1.29 -0.52 -13.59
C LEU A 85 -0.15 -1.34 -14.23
N SER A 86 -0.40 -2.08 -15.31
CA SER A 86 0.56 -3.00 -15.93
C SER A 86 1.90 -2.37 -16.32
N GLU A 87 1.95 -1.07 -16.65
CA GLU A 87 3.19 -0.38 -16.97
C GLU A 87 4.13 -0.25 -15.75
N VAL A 88 3.55 0.03 -14.58
CA VAL A 88 4.28 0.34 -13.34
C VAL A 88 4.37 -0.86 -12.40
N TYR A 89 3.51 -1.86 -12.60
CA TYR A 89 3.50 -3.12 -11.87
C TYR A 89 3.42 -4.30 -12.85
N PRO A 90 4.52 -4.60 -13.56
CA PRO A 90 4.53 -5.47 -14.74
C PRO A 90 4.63 -6.96 -14.39
N ILE A 91 3.69 -7.44 -13.57
CA ILE A 91 3.46 -8.88 -13.39
C ILE A 91 2.36 -9.35 -14.35
N SER A 92 2.18 -10.66 -14.53
CA SER A 92 1.11 -11.20 -15.37
C SER A 92 -0.26 -11.05 -14.70
N PHE A 93 -1.33 -11.06 -15.51
CA PHE A 93 -2.70 -11.10 -14.97
C PHE A 93 -2.96 -12.33 -14.09
N ALA A 94 -2.35 -13.48 -14.43
CA ALA A 94 -2.45 -14.69 -13.61
C ALA A 94 -1.80 -14.50 -12.23
N GLU A 95 -0.63 -13.84 -12.15
CA GLU A 95 0.02 -13.51 -10.88
C GLU A 95 -0.80 -12.50 -10.06
N TRP A 96 -1.47 -11.54 -10.70
CA TRP A 96 -2.43 -10.64 -10.04
C TRP A 96 -3.57 -11.42 -9.36
N GLU A 97 -4.24 -12.30 -10.11
CA GLU A 97 -5.32 -13.12 -9.56
C GLU A 97 -4.80 -14.04 -8.45
N GLU A 98 -3.65 -14.67 -8.64
CA GLU A 98 -3.04 -15.52 -7.61
C GLU A 98 -2.74 -14.74 -6.32
N GLY A 99 -2.19 -13.53 -6.42
CA GLY A 99 -1.97 -12.63 -5.29
C GLY A 99 -3.24 -12.41 -4.48
N PHE A 100 -4.33 -12.00 -5.14
CA PHE A 100 -5.62 -11.82 -4.47
C PHE A 100 -6.16 -13.10 -3.84
N ARG A 101 -5.89 -14.26 -4.46
CA ARG A 101 -6.31 -15.56 -3.91
C ARG A 101 -5.48 -15.99 -2.71
N ARG A 102 -4.35 -15.35 -2.41
CA ARG A 102 -3.58 -15.53 -1.17
C ARG A 102 -4.07 -14.65 -0.04
N ASP A 103 -4.82 -13.59 -0.33
CA ASP A 103 -5.26 -12.62 0.67
C ASP A 103 -6.29 -13.21 1.63
N GLN A 104 -6.33 -12.67 2.85
CA GLN A 104 -7.35 -13.10 3.83
C GLN A 104 -8.76 -12.69 3.39
N ASN A 105 -8.89 -11.49 2.81
CA ASN A 105 -10.14 -10.99 2.26
C ASN A 105 -9.91 -10.37 0.88
N PRO A 106 -10.01 -11.18 -0.20
CA PRO A 106 -9.74 -10.72 -1.55
C PRO A 106 -10.62 -9.55 -1.99
N ALA A 107 -11.87 -9.50 -1.53
CA ALA A 107 -12.78 -8.41 -1.89
C ALA A 107 -12.32 -7.05 -1.33
N ASN A 108 -11.78 -7.05 -0.11
CA ASN A 108 -11.21 -5.84 0.47
C ASN A 108 -9.94 -5.41 -0.26
N GLU A 109 -9.06 -6.34 -0.57
CA GLU A 109 -7.81 -6.03 -1.28
C GLU A 109 -8.09 -5.52 -2.69
N ILE A 110 -9.02 -6.13 -3.42
CA ILE A 110 -9.50 -5.62 -4.72
C ILE A 110 -10.02 -4.19 -4.59
N ALA A 111 -10.76 -3.85 -3.54
CA ALA A 111 -11.24 -2.49 -3.33
C ALA A 111 -10.10 -1.48 -3.07
N ILE A 112 -9.05 -1.89 -2.34
CA ILE A 112 -7.85 -1.07 -2.12
C ILE A 112 -7.10 -0.86 -3.44
N TRP A 113 -6.87 -1.93 -4.21
CA TRP A 113 -6.20 -1.84 -5.50
C TRP A 113 -6.99 -1.02 -6.52
N LYS A 114 -8.32 -1.05 -6.46
CA LYS A 114 -9.16 -0.16 -7.26
C LYS A 114 -8.92 1.30 -6.89
N HIS A 115 -8.88 1.63 -5.60
CA HIS A 115 -8.54 2.99 -5.14
C HIS A 115 -7.12 3.41 -5.56
N ILE A 116 -6.15 2.49 -5.52
CA ILE A 116 -4.80 2.73 -6.05
C ILE A 116 -4.86 3.07 -7.54
N ALA A 117 -5.58 2.28 -8.34
CA ALA A 117 -5.74 2.51 -9.77
C ALA A 117 -6.42 3.85 -10.08
N ASP A 118 -7.50 4.19 -9.37
CA ASP A 118 -8.26 5.43 -9.55
C ASP A 118 -7.38 6.67 -9.26
N VAL A 119 -6.64 6.66 -8.15
CA VAL A 119 -5.71 7.75 -7.80
C VAL A 119 -4.56 7.82 -8.79
N TYR A 120 -4.03 6.67 -9.22
CA TYR A 120 -2.96 6.62 -10.20
C TYR A 120 -3.39 7.19 -11.54
N GLU A 121 -4.56 6.80 -12.05
CA GLU A 121 -5.11 7.32 -13.30
C GLU A 121 -5.26 8.86 -13.25
N ARG A 122 -5.83 9.37 -12.14
CA ARG A 122 -6.06 10.81 -11.93
C ARG A 122 -4.78 11.66 -11.98
N PHE A 123 -3.66 11.15 -11.48
CA PHE A 123 -2.41 11.94 -11.32
C PHE A 123 -1.30 11.56 -12.30
N ALA A 124 -1.17 10.29 -12.65
CA ALA A 124 -0.08 9.76 -13.46
C ALA A 124 -0.44 9.63 -14.95
N LEU A 125 -1.73 9.47 -15.27
CA LEU A 125 -2.20 9.24 -16.65
C LEU A 125 -2.97 10.44 -17.24
N ARG A 126 -3.42 11.38 -16.40
CA ARG A 126 -4.17 12.57 -16.87
C ARG A 126 -3.37 13.44 -17.85
N ASP A 127 -2.05 13.48 -17.70
CA ASP A 127 -1.15 14.17 -18.62
C ASP A 127 -0.33 13.16 -19.41
N ASN A 128 -0.59 13.10 -20.72
CA ASN A 128 0.13 12.24 -21.68
C ASN A 128 1.64 12.53 -21.76
N GLN A 129 2.12 13.63 -21.17
CA GLN A 129 3.54 13.99 -21.10
C GLN A 129 4.24 13.50 -19.84
N THR A 130 3.53 12.86 -18.90
CA THR A 130 4.15 12.29 -17.71
C THR A 130 5.19 11.25 -18.15
N SER A 131 6.43 11.37 -17.67
CA SER A 131 7.48 10.41 -18.04
C SER A 131 7.25 9.06 -17.34
N PRO A 132 7.76 7.94 -17.90
CA PRO A 132 7.69 6.64 -17.24
C PRO A 132 8.29 6.63 -15.82
N ALA A 133 9.37 7.39 -15.60
CA ALA A 133 9.98 7.52 -14.28
C ALA A 133 9.05 8.22 -13.26
N ARG A 134 8.38 9.30 -13.69
CA ARG A 134 7.39 9.99 -12.83
C ARG A 134 6.17 9.13 -12.56
N ARG A 135 5.71 8.34 -13.53
CA ARG A 135 4.64 7.35 -13.33
C ARG A 135 5.01 6.31 -12.28
N LYS A 136 6.24 5.79 -12.30
CA LYS A 136 6.74 4.89 -11.25
C LYS A 136 6.73 5.53 -9.86
N ASP A 137 7.14 6.79 -9.74
CA ASP A 137 7.07 7.51 -8.47
C ASP A 137 5.64 7.70 -7.96
N TYR A 138 4.71 8.08 -8.85
CA TYR A 138 3.29 8.16 -8.49
C TYR A 138 2.78 6.82 -7.96
N PHE A 139 3.03 5.74 -8.70
CA PHE A 139 2.62 4.39 -8.28
C PHE A 139 3.23 4.01 -6.92
N ARG A 140 4.55 4.21 -6.74
CA ARG A 140 5.25 3.92 -5.48
C ARG A 140 4.63 4.67 -4.32
N LEU A 141 4.38 5.98 -4.48
CA LEU A 141 3.78 6.82 -3.44
C LEU A 141 2.38 6.34 -3.06
N ILE A 142 1.53 6.06 -4.04
CA ILE A 142 0.15 5.61 -3.84
C ILE A 142 0.13 4.25 -3.16
N LEU A 143 0.98 3.33 -3.59
CA LEU A 143 1.15 2.02 -2.94
C LEU A 143 1.63 2.18 -1.49
N THR A 144 2.57 3.09 -1.20
CA THR A 144 2.97 3.37 0.18
C THR A 144 1.80 3.93 1.00
N CYS A 145 0.97 4.80 0.42
CA CYS A 145 -0.21 5.32 1.11
C CYS A 145 -1.21 4.22 1.52
N SER A 146 -1.34 3.17 0.71
CA SER A 146 -2.20 2.02 1.06
C SER A 146 -1.69 1.20 2.25
N ASN A 147 -0.38 1.26 2.52
CA ASN A 147 0.31 0.42 3.51
C ASN A 147 0.76 1.17 4.76
N SER A 148 0.47 2.47 4.86
CA SER A 148 1.02 3.34 5.90
C SER A 148 0.03 4.43 6.32
N PRO A 149 0.15 4.95 7.54
CA PRO A 149 -0.61 6.12 7.95
C PRO A 149 0.00 7.38 7.34
N ARG A 150 -0.85 8.36 7.04
CA ARG A 150 -0.46 9.61 6.36
C ARG A 150 0.78 10.30 6.95
N GLN A 151 0.91 10.29 8.28
CA GLN A 151 2.00 10.96 8.99
C GLN A 151 3.39 10.33 8.79
N ASN A 152 3.45 9.08 8.31
CA ASN A 152 4.70 8.34 8.12
C ASN A 152 5.13 8.22 6.65
N ILE A 153 4.33 8.70 5.70
CA ILE A 153 4.57 8.53 4.26
C ILE A 153 5.94 9.06 3.84
N TRP A 154 6.32 10.23 4.35
CA TRP A 154 7.59 10.84 3.96
C TRP A 154 8.82 10.15 4.56
N GLN A 155 8.65 9.29 5.55
CA GLN A 155 9.72 8.46 6.12
C GLN A 155 9.89 7.17 5.32
N VAL A 156 8.79 6.59 4.85
CA VAL A 156 8.79 5.24 4.24
C VAL A 156 8.69 5.24 2.71
N THR A 157 8.55 6.42 2.09
CA THR A 157 8.58 6.58 0.63
C THR A 157 9.89 7.22 0.19
N GLN A 158 10.49 6.65 -0.86
CA GLN A 158 11.60 7.27 -1.60
C GLN A 158 11.17 7.57 -3.03
N LEU A 159 11.14 8.86 -3.39
CA LEU A 159 10.81 9.34 -4.74
C LEU A 159 12.09 9.73 -5.48
N GLU A 160 12.18 9.41 -6.77
CA GLU A 160 13.37 9.65 -7.59
C GLU A 160 13.29 10.94 -8.42
N THR A 161 12.08 11.29 -8.85
CA THR A 161 11.78 12.34 -9.83
C THR A 161 10.68 13.30 -9.40
N LEU A 162 9.72 12.85 -8.58
CA LEU A 162 8.70 13.72 -8.00
C LEU A 162 9.24 14.46 -6.78
N SER A 163 9.08 15.78 -6.76
CA SER A 163 9.31 16.54 -5.54
C SER A 163 8.19 16.31 -4.53
N ARG A 164 8.47 16.55 -3.25
CA ARG A 164 7.45 16.48 -2.19
C ARG A 164 6.27 17.41 -2.44
N ALA A 165 6.52 18.61 -2.97
CA ALA A 165 5.46 19.57 -3.29
C ALA A 165 4.50 19.06 -4.37
N GLU A 166 5.02 18.35 -5.38
CA GLU A 166 4.21 17.70 -6.41
C GLU A 166 3.48 16.45 -5.90
N ALA A 167 4.08 15.74 -4.93
CA ALA A 167 3.54 14.53 -4.34
C ALA A 167 2.43 14.78 -3.30
N GLU A 168 2.46 15.91 -2.59
CA GLU A 168 1.52 16.23 -1.50
C GLU A 168 0.03 16.18 -1.94
N PRO A 169 -0.38 16.69 -3.12
CA PRO A 169 -1.75 16.54 -3.61
C PRO A 169 -2.18 15.09 -3.82
N VAL A 170 -1.26 14.20 -4.20
CA VAL A 170 -1.53 12.76 -4.40
C VAL A 170 -1.81 12.11 -3.05
N VAL A 171 -0.96 12.39 -2.05
CA VAL A 171 -1.15 11.92 -0.66
C VAL A 171 -2.49 12.43 -0.12
N ALA A 172 -2.79 13.72 -0.30
CA ALA A 172 -4.04 14.29 0.14
C ALA A 172 -5.25 13.61 -0.52
N ALA A 173 -5.20 13.39 -1.84
CA ALA A 173 -6.27 12.71 -2.58
C ALA A 173 -6.45 11.25 -2.15
N PHE A 174 -5.37 10.53 -1.81
CA PHE A 174 -5.47 9.15 -1.37
C PHE A 174 -6.22 9.01 -0.03
N TYR A 175 -5.96 9.90 0.92
CA TYR A 175 -6.56 9.86 2.26
C TYR A 175 -7.89 10.61 2.38
N ASN A 176 -8.15 11.56 1.50
CA ASN A 176 -9.45 12.20 1.42
C ASN A 176 -10.36 11.30 0.58
N LYS A 177 -11.28 10.60 1.23
CA LYS A 177 -12.45 10.10 0.52
C LYS A 177 -13.19 11.32 -0.03
N GLU A 178 -13.38 11.37 -1.34
CA GLU A 178 -14.52 12.13 -1.86
C GLU A 178 -15.76 11.51 -1.20
N GLU A 179 -16.52 12.35 -0.50
CA GLU A 179 -17.74 12.01 0.24
C GLU A 179 -18.81 11.38 -0.67
#